data_AF-A0A1U7MS46-F1
#
_entry.id   AF-A0A1U7MS46-F1
#
_cell.length_a   1.000
_cell.length_b   1.000
_cell.length_c   1.000
_cell.angle_alpha   90.00
_cell.angle_beta   90.00
_cell.angle_gamma   90.00
#
_symmetry.space_group_name_H-M   'P 1'
#
loop_
_entity.id
_entity.type
_entity.pdbx_description
1 polymer ?
#
loop_
_entity_poly.entity_id
_entity_poly.type
_entity_poly.pdbx_seq_one_letter_code
_entity_poly.pdbx_strand_id
1 'polypeptide(L)'
;MRDFARTPEPSGEASEDTAGDRPVDPAGSGPVFVVQRHRATRRHYDFRLEVDGVLASWAVPKGPSLDPEVRRLAIHVEDHPMEYLHFEGVIPEGEYGGGDVIVWDTGTWESHDDDPAAAIRAGTLHVRLHGEKLRGEFMLVRTGRQEGDKEQWLLFHKHDEHVEEGWDAEDFPRSVLSGRTNEEVRADPERVWRSDLPADRASVEVGDEAVAVVADEALAALDGLGAAGSWEVLGRTLKVTNLDKVLFPAREGEEPVTKRDLLRYAAQVAPTVLPYLRGRALNMHRFPDGVGSNGFWHKELPGHAPEWIGRWDNPDADPGETRTYLVIDEPAALVWAANFGALEWHPWTSPTEAPDRPSYVMFDIDPGEETTWEQTVELARLHRTALDHMEVRGYPKVTGRRGFQVWVPIRRGPTFADTRAWAEKVSRSIGAVVPDLVSWSWSVKERGGLARLDYTQNAVNKTLVAPYSPRPAAGAPVSAPIAWDELEDPELRPDRWTVRTILDRLAERGDLFRGVLQADQKLPRVR
;
A
#
# COMPACT_ATOMS: atom_id res chain seq x y z
N MET A 1 -33.98 1.90 6.88
CA MET A 1 -34.33 2.57 8.15
C MET A 1 -33.00 2.91 8.81
N ARG A 2 -32.64 4.20 8.89
CA ARG A 2 -31.33 4.69 9.36
C ARG A 2 -31.24 4.57 10.89
N ASP A 3 -30.04 4.28 11.40
CA ASP A 3 -29.65 4.34 12.82
C ASP A 3 -28.73 5.55 13.02
N PHE A 4 -29.10 6.46 13.92
CA PHE A 4 -28.49 7.78 14.12
C PHE A 4 -27.35 7.77 15.16
N ALA A 5 -26.74 6.61 15.44
CA ALA A 5 -25.70 6.47 16.48
C ALA A 5 -24.28 6.14 15.96
N ARG A 6 -24.00 6.20 14.64
CA ARG A 6 -22.70 5.76 14.06
C ARG A 6 -21.86 6.82 13.34
N THR A 7 -22.20 8.09 13.44
CA THR A 7 -21.28 9.18 13.04
C THR A 7 -21.43 10.32 14.03
N PRO A 8 -20.37 10.73 14.75
CA PRO A 8 -20.32 12.08 15.28
C PRO A 8 -20.00 13.00 14.10
N GLU A 9 -21.00 13.30 13.27
CA GLU A 9 -20.89 14.49 12.44
C GLU A 9 -20.97 15.70 13.39
N PRO A 10 -20.06 16.69 13.28
CA PRO A 10 -20.31 17.97 13.89
C PRO A 10 -21.59 18.55 13.26
N SER A 11 -22.57 18.87 14.09
CA SER A 11 -23.67 19.74 13.70
C SER A 11 -23.05 21.03 13.15
N GLY A 12 -23.38 21.39 11.92
CA GLY A 12 -23.09 22.70 11.36
C GLY A 12 -23.81 23.80 12.15
N GLU A 13 -23.29 24.12 13.33
CA GLU A 13 -23.43 25.43 13.93
C GLU A 13 -22.18 26.20 13.54
N ALA A 14 -22.40 27.26 12.75
CA ALA A 14 -21.37 28.23 12.42
C ALA A 14 -20.69 28.69 13.71
N SER A 15 -19.40 28.39 13.87
CA SER A 15 -18.59 29.05 14.88
C SER A 15 -18.44 30.52 14.46
N GLU A 16 -19.35 31.35 14.95
CA GLU A 16 -19.14 32.79 15.12
C GLU A 16 -18.00 33.01 16.12
N ASP A 17 -16.74 32.79 15.72
CA ASP A 17 -15.55 33.33 16.38
C ASP A 17 -14.26 32.91 15.65
N THR A 18 -14.09 33.37 14.42
CA THR A 18 -12.78 33.70 13.80
C THR A 18 -13.01 34.53 12.54
N ALA A 19 -13.56 35.73 12.72
CA ALA A 19 -13.34 36.82 11.78
C ALA A 19 -11.89 37.30 11.94
N GLY A 20 -10.93 36.60 11.33
CA GLY A 20 -9.53 36.99 11.35
C GLY A 20 -8.64 35.87 10.80
N ASP A 21 -7.94 36.17 9.71
CA ASP A 21 -7.01 35.31 8.97
C ASP A 21 -7.60 34.09 8.23
N ARG A 22 -8.23 34.38 7.09
CA ARG A 22 -8.12 33.48 5.93
C ARG A 22 -6.68 33.55 5.41
N PRO A 23 -5.96 32.42 5.27
CA PRO A 23 -4.78 32.38 4.41
C PRO A 23 -5.25 32.67 2.98
N VAL A 24 -4.87 33.83 2.46
CA VAL A 24 -5.07 34.17 1.05
C VAL A 24 -4.02 33.38 0.27
N ASP A 25 -4.45 32.34 -0.44
CA ASP A 25 -3.61 31.59 -1.38
C ASP A 25 -3.19 32.53 -2.54
N PRO A 26 -1.89 32.73 -2.80
CA PRO A 26 -1.43 33.64 -3.84
C PRO A 26 -1.48 32.98 -5.23
N ALA A 27 -2.67 32.71 -5.75
CA ALA A 27 -2.97 32.57 -7.18
C ALA A 27 -4.49 32.68 -7.41
N GLY A 28 -4.95 33.72 -8.11
CA GLY A 28 -6.38 33.97 -8.32
C GLY A 28 -7.04 33.01 -9.31
N SER A 29 -7.81 32.03 -8.83
CA SER A 29 -8.74 31.23 -9.64
C SER A 29 -10.09 31.11 -8.94
N GLY A 30 -11.20 31.25 -9.68
CA GLY A 30 -12.57 31.20 -9.16
C GLY A 30 -12.98 29.85 -8.55
N PRO A 31 -14.26 29.67 -8.15
CA PRO A 31 -14.72 28.44 -7.52
C PRO A 31 -14.51 27.24 -8.44
N VAL A 32 -14.25 26.07 -7.86
CA VAL A 32 -13.84 24.87 -8.60
C VAL A 32 -15.01 23.93 -8.91
N PHE A 33 -14.88 23.17 -9.99
CA PHE A 33 -15.80 22.09 -10.32
C PHE A 33 -15.05 20.78 -10.57
N VAL A 34 -15.78 19.68 -10.40
CA VAL A 34 -15.29 18.35 -10.77
C VAL A 34 -16.41 17.55 -11.40
N VAL A 35 -16.05 16.73 -12.39
CA VAL A 35 -16.89 15.66 -12.89
C VAL A 35 -16.19 14.34 -12.64
N GLN A 36 -16.75 13.51 -11.80
CA GLN A 36 -16.21 12.18 -11.50
C GLN A 36 -16.95 11.12 -12.33
N ARG A 37 -16.22 10.25 -13.02
CA ARG A 37 -16.83 9.10 -13.71
C ARG A 37 -16.84 7.91 -12.77
N HIS A 38 -18.04 7.48 -12.42
CA HIS A 38 -18.27 6.54 -11.34
C HIS A 38 -18.96 5.27 -11.85
N ARG A 39 -18.31 4.11 -11.68
CA ARG A 39 -18.89 2.80 -11.95
C ARG A 39 -19.32 2.12 -10.65
N ALA A 40 -20.52 2.49 -10.19
CA ALA A 40 -21.26 1.77 -9.15
C ALA A 40 -22.03 0.58 -9.76
N THR A 41 -23.27 0.31 -9.32
CA THR A 41 -24.15 -0.67 -9.98
C THR A 41 -24.40 -0.36 -11.46
N ARG A 42 -24.43 0.92 -11.80
CA ARG A 42 -24.44 1.44 -13.17
C ARG A 42 -23.45 2.61 -13.26
N ARG A 43 -22.82 2.74 -14.42
CA ARG A 43 -21.97 3.89 -14.73
C ARG A 43 -22.80 5.18 -14.75
N HIS A 44 -22.27 6.22 -14.16
CA HIS A 44 -22.77 7.59 -14.22
C HIS A 44 -21.61 8.57 -14.04
N TYR A 45 -21.90 9.85 -14.18
CA TYR A 45 -20.96 10.94 -13.99
C TYR A 45 -21.49 11.86 -12.90
N ASP A 46 -20.76 12.00 -11.81
CA ASP A 46 -21.10 12.91 -10.72
C ASP A 46 -20.58 14.31 -11.08
N PHE A 47 -21.49 15.19 -11.49
CA PHE A 47 -21.23 16.59 -11.79
C PHE A 47 -21.34 17.41 -10.51
N ARG A 48 -20.26 18.11 -10.13
CA ARG A 48 -20.16 18.78 -8.83
C ARG A 48 -19.60 20.19 -8.96
N LEU A 49 -20.20 21.14 -8.24
CA LEU A 49 -19.76 22.53 -8.17
C LEU A 49 -19.45 22.89 -6.73
N GLU A 50 -18.32 23.55 -6.47
CA GLU A 50 -18.06 24.20 -5.19
C GLU A 50 -19.06 25.34 -4.99
N VAL A 51 -19.89 25.23 -3.96
CA VAL A 51 -20.87 26.25 -3.54
C VAL A 51 -20.85 26.30 -2.02
N ASP A 52 -20.62 27.48 -1.43
CA ASP A 52 -20.60 27.70 0.02
C ASP A 52 -19.72 26.71 0.82
N GLY A 53 -18.57 26.31 0.25
CA GLY A 53 -17.61 25.41 0.90
C GLY A 53 -17.97 23.92 0.88
N VAL A 54 -18.99 23.53 0.10
CA VAL A 54 -19.35 22.13 -0.16
C VAL A 54 -19.50 21.89 -1.66
N LEU A 55 -19.55 20.61 -2.06
CA LEU A 55 -19.78 20.20 -3.44
C LEU A 55 -21.28 19.93 -3.67
N ALA A 56 -21.98 20.90 -4.26
CA ALA A 56 -23.33 20.70 -4.77
C ALA A 56 -23.30 19.69 -5.93
N SER A 57 -24.11 18.63 -5.85
CA SER A 57 -23.81 17.38 -6.58
C SER A 57 -24.99 16.79 -7.36
N TRP A 58 -24.74 16.40 -8.61
CA TRP A 58 -25.73 15.74 -9.47
C TRP A 58 -25.16 14.50 -10.16
N ALA A 59 -25.86 13.37 -10.05
CA ALA A 59 -25.54 12.17 -10.82
C ALA A 59 -26.16 12.27 -12.22
N VAL A 60 -25.31 12.20 -13.26
CA VAL A 60 -25.67 12.32 -14.68
C VAL A 60 -25.42 10.97 -15.38
N PRO A 61 -26.44 10.10 -15.56
CA PRO A 61 -26.24 8.71 -15.98
C PRO A 61 -25.53 8.52 -17.33
N LYS A 62 -25.73 9.45 -18.25
CA LYS A 62 -25.12 9.41 -19.59
C LYS A 62 -24.00 10.44 -19.77
N GLY A 63 -23.51 11.05 -18.68
CA GLY A 63 -22.52 12.12 -18.72
C GLY A 63 -23.08 13.47 -19.21
N PRO A 64 -22.39 14.59 -18.92
CA PRO A 64 -22.61 15.88 -19.56
C PRO A 64 -22.44 15.80 -21.09
N SER A 65 -22.68 16.88 -21.83
CA SER A 65 -22.42 16.93 -23.28
C SER A 65 -22.18 18.35 -23.75
N LEU A 66 -21.27 18.54 -24.71
CA LEU A 66 -21.07 19.82 -25.41
C LEU A 66 -22.01 20.01 -26.59
N ASP A 67 -22.84 19.01 -26.92
CA ASP A 67 -23.88 19.11 -27.94
C ASP A 67 -25.11 19.82 -27.36
N PRO A 68 -25.46 21.03 -27.84
CA PRO A 68 -26.54 21.83 -27.27
C PRO A 68 -27.95 21.27 -27.53
N GLU A 69 -28.09 20.34 -28.49
CA GLU A 69 -29.35 19.64 -28.74
C GLU A 69 -29.60 18.51 -27.74
N VAL A 70 -28.58 18.12 -26.97
CA VAL A 70 -28.65 17.01 -26.02
C VAL A 70 -28.98 17.51 -24.62
N ARG A 71 -30.13 17.07 -24.09
CA ARG A 71 -30.56 17.32 -22.70
C ARG A 71 -30.27 16.10 -21.84
N ARG A 72 -29.41 16.23 -20.84
CA ARG A 72 -29.00 15.13 -19.94
C ARG A 72 -29.81 15.19 -18.65
N LEU A 73 -30.38 14.05 -18.25
CA LEU A 73 -30.95 13.90 -16.91
C LEU A 73 -29.84 14.01 -15.87
N ALA A 74 -30.05 14.86 -14.89
CA ALA A 74 -29.19 15.05 -13.73
C ALA A 74 -30.02 14.82 -12.46
N ILE A 75 -29.59 13.96 -11.57
CA ILE A 75 -30.31 13.63 -10.34
C ILE A 75 -29.57 14.29 -9.20
N HIS A 76 -30.21 15.22 -8.50
CA HIS A 76 -29.59 15.89 -7.36
C HIS A 76 -29.37 14.85 -6.23
N VAL A 77 -28.15 14.79 -5.71
CA VAL A 77 -27.74 13.89 -4.63
C VAL A 77 -27.23 14.71 -3.45
N GLU A 78 -27.02 14.06 -2.30
CA GLU A 78 -26.45 14.70 -1.12
C GLU A 78 -25.14 15.43 -1.46
N ASP A 79 -24.91 16.61 -0.87
CA ASP A 79 -23.69 17.39 -1.05
C ASP A 79 -22.48 16.59 -0.56
N HIS A 80 -21.32 16.86 -1.15
CA HIS A 80 -20.08 16.15 -0.78
C HIS A 80 -19.05 17.12 -0.19
N PRO A 81 -18.17 16.63 0.69
CA PRO A 81 -17.09 17.44 1.24
C PRO A 81 -16.09 17.84 0.15
N MET A 82 -15.43 18.98 0.33
CA MET A 82 -14.45 19.51 -0.64
C MET A 82 -13.28 18.56 -0.88
N GLU A 83 -12.91 17.77 0.11
CA GLU A 83 -11.83 16.79 0.06
C GLU A 83 -12.11 15.65 -0.93
N TYR A 84 -13.36 15.50 -1.36
CA TYR A 84 -13.75 14.55 -2.39
C TYR A 84 -13.36 14.98 -3.81
N LEU A 85 -12.99 16.25 -4.01
CA LEU A 85 -12.82 16.87 -5.33
C LEU A 85 -11.75 16.17 -6.18
N HIS A 86 -10.63 15.78 -5.57
CA HIS A 86 -9.52 15.14 -6.28
C HIS A 86 -9.46 13.61 -6.07
N PHE A 87 -10.52 13.02 -5.49
CA PHE A 87 -10.51 11.59 -5.20
C PHE A 87 -10.59 10.73 -6.47
N GLU A 88 -9.60 9.85 -6.63
CA GLU A 88 -9.59 8.72 -7.57
C GLU A 88 -9.29 7.44 -6.81
N GLY A 89 -10.05 6.38 -7.06
CA GLY A 89 -9.86 5.14 -6.32
C GLY A 89 -11.08 4.22 -6.33
N VAL A 90 -11.13 3.33 -5.35
CA VAL A 90 -12.23 2.38 -5.16
C VAL A 90 -12.98 2.69 -3.88
N ILE A 91 -14.31 2.72 -3.95
CA ILE A 91 -15.21 2.81 -2.82
C ILE A 91 -15.72 1.39 -2.55
N PRO A 92 -15.55 0.84 -1.32
CA PRO A 92 -15.93 -0.53 -1.02
C PRO A 92 -17.42 -0.85 -1.30
N GLU A 93 -17.70 -2.11 -1.63
CA GLU A 93 -19.09 -2.57 -1.78
C GLU A 93 -19.85 -2.49 -0.46
N GLY A 94 -21.06 -1.92 -0.48
CA GLY A 94 -21.89 -1.72 0.71
C GLY A 94 -21.76 -0.33 1.35
N GLU A 95 -20.71 0.41 1.01
CA GLU A 95 -20.58 1.83 1.34
C GLU A 95 -21.44 2.70 0.42
N TYR A 96 -21.77 3.91 0.87
CA TYR A 96 -22.52 4.86 0.05
C TYR A 96 -21.70 5.22 -1.19
N GLY A 97 -22.23 4.89 -2.37
CA GLY A 97 -21.50 5.06 -3.63
C GLY A 97 -20.46 3.99 -3.91
N GLY A 98 -20.60 2.75 -3.41
CA GLY A 98 -19.67 1.66 -3.73
C GLY A 98 -19.44 1.46 -5.24
N GLY A 99 -18.17 1.42 -5.67
CA GLY A 99 -17.77 1.44 -7.07
C GLY A 99 -16.36 1.98 -7.28
N ASP A 100 -15.89 2.02 -8.52
CA ASP A 100 -14.62 2.68 -8.88
C ASP A 100 -14.86 4.08 -9.47
N VAL A 101 -14.00 5.02 -9.09
CA VAL A 101 -14.13 6.45 -9.37
C VAL A 101 -12.84 7.00 -9.96
N ILE A 102 -12.98 7.81 -11.00
CA ILE A 102 -11.91 8.64 -11.56
C ILE A 102 -12.39 10.09 -11.68
N VAL A 103 -11.48 11.05 -11.58
CA VAL A 103 -11.72 12.47 -11.89
C VAL A 103 -11.70 12.62 -13.42
N TRP A 104 -12.90 12.57 -14.01
CA TRP A 104 -13.08 12.60 -15.46
C TRP A 104 -12.87 14.00 -16.02
N ASP A 105 -13.22 15.06 -15.29
CA ASP A 105 -12.89 16.44 -15.65
C ASP A 105 -12.81 17.30 -14.39
N THR A 106 -12.05 18.39 -14.44
CA THR A 106 -11.98 19.37 -13.35
C THR A 106 -11.51 20.71 -13.89
N GLY A 107 -11.82 21.79 -13.18
CA GLY A 107 -11.44 23.13 -13.55
C GLY A 107 -12.11 24.16 -12.64
N THR A 108 -12.23 25.39 -13.15
CA THR A 108 -12.97 26.46 -12.48
C THR A 108 -14.31 26.71 -13.15
N TRP A 109 -15.23 27.35 -12.44
CA TRP A 109 -16.51 27.75 -12.98
C TRP A 109 -16.89 29.16 -12.55
N GLU A 110 -17.77 29.80 -13.31
CA GLU A 110 -18.33 31.11 -13.02
C GLU A 110 -19.85 31.00 -12.99
N SER A 111 -20.51 31.65 -12.02
CA SER A 111 -21.96 31.78 -12.01
C SER A 111 -22.39 33.04 -12.75
N HIS A 112 -23.49 32.95 -13.49
CA HIS A 112 -24.22 34.14 -13.96
C HIS A 112 -25.21 34.68 -12.92
N ASP A 113 -25.38 33.95 -11.81
CA ASP A 113 -26.23 34.32 -10.69
C ASP A 113 -25.36 34.87 -9.55
N ASP A 114 -25.81 35.96 -8.91
CA ASP A 114 -25.05 36.59 -7.80
C ASP A 114 -24.93 35.68 -6.56
N ASP A 115 -25.92 34.80 -6.37
CA ASP A 115 -25.97 33.80 -5.29
C ASP A 115 -26.29 32.42 -5.91
N PRO A 116 -25.26 31.61 -6.22
CA PRO A 116 -25.46 30.31 -6.84
C PRO A 116 -26.20 29.33 -5.93
N ALA A 117 -26.06 29.44 -4.61
CA ALA A 117 -26.81 28.61 -3.66
C ALA A 117 -28.31 28.93 -3.71
N ALA A 118 -28.68 30.21 -3.83
CA ALA A 118 -30.07 30.62 -4.04
C ALA A 118 -30.61 30.17 -5.40
N ALA A 119 -29.79 30.24 -6.46
CA ALA A 119 -30.16 29.77 -7.80
C ALA A 119 -30.46 28.26 -7.82
N ILE A 120 -29.62 27.45 -7.16
CA ILE A 120 -29.87 26.01 -6.96
C ILE A 120 -31.19 25.79 -6.21
N ARG A 121 -31.43 26.50 -5.11
CA ARG A 121 -32.72 26.40 -4.37
C ARG A 121 -33.91 26.80 -5.23
N ALA A 122 -33.77 27.83 -6.07
CA ALA A 122 -34.80 28.29 -7.00
C ALA A 122 -35.09 27.28 -8.13
N GLY A 123 -34.13 26.37 -8.42
CA GLY A 123 -34.29 25.32 -9.41
C GLY A 123 -33.75 25.67 -10.78
N THR A 124 -32.92 26.70 -10.91
CA THR A 124 -32.28 27.08 -12.17
C THR A 124 -30.93 27.70 -11.86
N LEU A 125 -29.87 27.17 -12.48
CA LEU A 125 -28.50 27.68 -12.33
C LEU A 125 -27.86 27.78 -13.71
N HIS A 126 -27.23 28.93 -13.99
CA HIS A 126 -26.46 29.17 -15.20
C HIS A 126 -24.98 29.32 -14.86
N VAL A 127 -24.14 28.48 -15.45
CA VAL A 127 -22.71 28.43 -15.16
C VAL A 127 -21.89 28.41 -16.42
N ARG A 128 -20.72 29.06 -16.38
CA ARG A 128 -19.66 28.86 -17.36
C ARG A 128 -18.60 27.94 -16.77
N LEU A 129 -18.22 26.91 -17.50
CA LEU A 129 -17.18 25.96 -17.09
C LEU A 129 -15.87 26.23 -17.83
N HIS A 130 -14.77 26.09 -17.10
CA HIS A 130 -13.39 26.20 -17.58
C HIS A 130 -12.62 24.92 -17.21
N GLY A 131 -13.01 23.78 -17.78
CA GLY A 131 -12.36 22.48 -17.57
C GLY A 131 -11.42 22.05 -18.68
N GLU A 132 -10.91 20.83 -18.54
CA GLU A 132 -10.11 20.19 -19.58
C GLU A 132 -10.99 19.60 -20.69
N LYS A 133 -12.14 19.02 -20.32
CA LYS A 133 -13.11 18.42 -21.27
C LYS A 133 -14.35 19.27 -21.48
N LEU A 134 -14.89 19.86 -20.42
CA LEU A 134 -16.07 20.71 -20.46
C LEU A 134 -15.66 22.17 -20.41
N ARG A 135 -15.98 22.89 -21.48
CA ARG A 135 -15.81 24.34 -21.59
C ARG A 135 -17.08 24.95 -22.14
N GLY A 136 -17.40 26.16 -21.70
CA GLY A 136 -18.57 26.89 -22.20
C GLY A 136 -19.73 26.98 -21.21
N GLU A 137 -20.88 27.37 -21.71
CA GLU A 137 -22.07 27.79 -20.96
C GLU A 137 -23.04 26.63 -20.73
N PHE A 138 -23.31 26.29 -19.47
CA PHE A 138 -24.18 25.19 -19.06
C PHE A 138 -25.35 25.66 -18.21
N MET A 139 -26.48 24.99 -18.37
CA MET A 139 -27.66 25.19 -17.52
C MET A 139 -28.02 23.92 -16.76
N LEU A 140 -28.41 24.12 -15.51
CA LEU A 140 -29.13 23.16 -14.69
C LEU A 140 -30.54 23.69 -14.45
N VAL A 141 -31.57 22.89 -14.79
CA VAL A 141 -32.98 23.26 -14.59
C VAL A 141 -33.75 22.14 -13.90
N ARG A 142 -34.35 22.41 -12.75
CA ARG A 142 -35.20 21.46 -12.02
C ARG A 142 -36.53 21.27 -12.74
N THR A 143 -36.92 20.01 -12.96
CA THR A 143 -38.07 19.64 -13.79
C THR A 143 -39.39 19.50 -13.03
N GLY A 144 -39.36 19.67 -11.70
CA GLY A 144 -40.50 19.44 -10.80
C GLY A 144 -40.87 17.95 -10.61
N ARG A 145 -40.12 17.03 -11.21
CA ARG A 145 -40.23 15.58 -11.00
C ARG A 145 -39.29 15.13 -9.90
N GLN A 146 -39.72 14.14 -9.12
CA GLN A 146 -38.94 13.54 -8.04
C GLN A 146 -39.09 12.01 -8.06
N GLU A 147 -38.02 11.29 -7.70
CA GLU A 147 -38.03 9.85 -7.49
C GLU A 147 -37.61 9.56 -6.05
N GLY A 148 -38.59 9.20 -5.21
CA GLY A 148 -38.40 9.24 -3.76
C GLY A 148 -38.10 10.67 -3.30
N ASP A 149 -37.02 10.85 -2.53
CA ASP A 149 -36.58 12.14 -2.02
C ASP A 149 -35.60 12.88 -2.97
N LYS A 150 -35.35 12.35 -4.18
CA LYS A 150 -34.36 12.91 -5.11
C LYS A 150 -35.01 13.76 -6.21
N GLU A 151 -34.55 15.00 -6.34
CA GLU A 151 -35.02 15.94 -7.36
C GLU A 151 -34.40 15.67 -8.73
N GLN A 152 -35.22 15.71 -9.80
CA GLN A 152 -34.75 15.57 -11.18
C GLN A 152 -34.50 16.92 -11.84
N TRP A 153 -33.31 17.06 -12.41
CA TRP A 153 -32.79 18.20 -13.13
C TRP A 153 -32.45 17.84 -14.57
N LEU A 154 -32.36 18.85 -15.43
CA LEU A 154 -31.79 18.76 -16.76
C LEU A 154 -30.51 19.56 -16.80
N LEU A 155 -29.42 18.90 -17.21
CA LEU A 155 -28.13 19.51 -17.54
C LEU A 155 -28.00 19.60 -19.06
N PHE A 156 -27.63 20.77 -19.59
CA PHE A 156 -27.38 20.94 -21.02
C PHE A 156 -26.46 22.12 -21.31
N HIS A 157 -25.68 21.98 -22.38
CA HIS A 157 -24.83 23.04 -22.91
C HIS A 157 -25.66 24.04 -23.72
N LYS A 158 -25.22 25.31 -23.73
CA LYS A 158 -25.81 26.39 -24.53
C LYS A 158 -25.09 26.47 -25.87
N HIS A 159 -25.67 27.26 -26.77
CA HIS A 159 -24.99 27.60 -28.01
C HIS A 159 -23.96 28.70 -27.74
N ASP A 160 -22.68 28.33 -27.79
CA ASP A 160 -21.52 29.22 -27.65
C ASP A 160 -20.35 28.76 -28.55
N GLU A 161 -19.13 29.24 -28.29
CA GLU A 161 -17.93 28.91 -29.07
C GLU A 161 -17.34 27.51 -28.81
N HIS A 162 -17.81 26.80 -27.78
CA HIS A 162 -17.32 25.48 -27.37
C HIS A 162 -18.26 24.33 -27.78
N VAL A 163 -19.24 24.61 -28.64
CA VAL A 163 -20.17 23.60 -29.15
C VAL A 163 -19.45 22.53 -29.96
N GLU A 164 -19.73 21.27 -29.63
CA GLU A 164 -19.30 20.10 -30.39
C GLU A 164 -20.51 19.19 -30.68
N GLU A 165 -20.94 19.15 -31.95
CA GLU A 165 -22.06 18.30 -32.39
C GLU A 165 -21.71 16.82 -32.30
N GLY A 166 -22.62 16.00 -31.77
CA GLY A 166 -22.41 14.55 -31.63
C GLY A 166 -21.50 14.14 -30.47
N TRP A 167 -21.15 15.08 -29.58
CA TRP A 167 -20.25 14.82 -28.46
C TRP A 167 -20.83 13.80 -27.45
N ASP A 168 -20.00 12.80 -27.08
CA ASP A 168 -20.32 11.79 -26.06
C ASP A 168 -19.22 11.70 -24.99
N ALA A 169 -19.62 11.66 -23.72
CA ALA A 169 -18.72 11.55 -22.58
C ALA A 169 -17.90 10.25 -22.60
N GLU A 170 -18.49 9.20 -23.19
CA GLU A 170 -17.86 7.88 -23.28
C GLU A 170 -16.62 7.85 -24.20
N ASP A 171 -16.49 8.81 -25.12
CA ASP A 171 -15.31 8.93 -25.98
C ASP A 171 -14.06 9.39 -25.21
N PHE A 172 -14.22 9.85 -23.96
CA PHE A 172 -13.15 10.38 -23.12
C PHE A 172 -12.98 9.58 -21.81
N PRO A 173 -12.65 8.27 -21.85
CA PRO A 173 -12.77 7.37 -20.70
C PRO A 173 -11.71 7.54 -19.60
N ARG A 174 -10.72 8.42 -19.82
CA ARG A 174 -9.53 8.59 -18.95
C ARG A 174 -9.67 9.76 -18.00
N SER A 175 -9.03 9.67 -16.85
CA SER A 175 -8.87 10.74 -15.88
C SER A 175 -8.07 11.91 -16.46
N VAL A 176 -8.39 13.13 -16.04
CA VAL A 176 -7.56 14.32 -16.31
C VAL A 176 -6.42 14.49 -15.29
N LEU A 177 -6.49 13.80 -14.16
CA LEU A 177 -5.43 13.82 -13.14
C LEU A 177 -4.40 12.72 -13.38
N SER A 178 -4.84 11.45 -13.40
CA SER A 178 -3.94 10.30 -13.51
C SER A 178 -3.78 9.76 -14.93
N GLY A 179 -4.63 10.17 -15.88
CA GLY A 179 -4.69 9.55 -17.21
C GLY A 179 -5.25 8.13 -17.23
N ARG A 180 -5.65 7.57 -16.08
CA ARG A 180 -6.16 6.20 -15.94
C ARG A 180 -7.64 6.10 -16.23
N THR A 181 -8.08 4.91 -16.62
CA THR A 181 -9.49 4.54 -16.75
C THR A 181 -10.01 3.92 -15.46
N ASN A 182 -11.33 3.92 -15.29
CA ASN A 182 -12.05 3.15 -14.26
C ASN A 182 -11.60 1.67 -14.16
N GLU A 183 -11.30 1.02 -15.29
CA GLU A 183 -10.83 -0.37 -15.31
C GLU A 183 -9.41 -0.48 -14.74
N GLU A 184 -8.51 0.42 -15.13
CA GLU A 184 -7.15 0.49 -14.62
C GLU A 184 -7.14 0.84 -13.12
N VAL A 185 -7.96 1.78 -12.64
CA VAL A 185 -8.07 2.15 -11.22
C VAL A 185 -8.64 1.01 -10.38
N ARG A 186 -9.64 0.28 -10.88
CA ARG A 186 -10.16 -0.89 -10.17
C ARG A 186 -9.15 -2.03 -10.10
N ALA A 187 -8.36 -2.23 -11.15
CA ALA A 187 -7.38 -3.31 -11.23
C ALA A 187 -6.18 -3.09 -10.29
N ASP A 188 -5.81 -1.83 -10.05
CA ASP A 188 -4.69 -1.46 -9.18
C ASP A 188 -5.01 -0.14 -8.43
N PRO A 189 -5.90 -0.18 -7.42
CA PRO A 189 -6.31 1.03 -6.73
C PRO A 189 -5.11 1.58 -5.95
N GLU A 190 -4.81 2.85 -6.15
CA GLU A 190 -3.81 3.58 -5.33
C GLU A 190 -4.45 4.15 -4.07
N ARG A 191 -5.78 4.38 -4.09
CA ARG A 191 -6.56 4.92 -2.97
C ARG A 191 -7.93 4.25 -2.82
N VAL A 192 -8.45 4.22 -1.60
CA VAL A 192 -9.78 3.73 -1.21
C VAL A 192 -10.50 4.80 -0.38
N TRP A 193 -11.81 4.95 -0.57
CA TRP A 193 -12.61 5.84 0.27
C TRP A 193 -13.20 5.10 1.49
N ARG A 194 -13.09 5.68 2.69
CA ARG A 194 -13.58 5.15 3.97
C ARG A 194 -14.64 6.09 4.58
N SER A 195 -15.92 5.77 4.38
CA SER A 195 -17.04 6.61 4.87
C SER A 195 -17.17 6.64 6.40
N ASP A 196 -16.46 5.77 7.12
CA ASP A 196 -16.41 5.74 8.58
C ASP A 196 -15.39 6.71 9.19
N LEU A 197 -14.57 7.38 8.36
CA LEU A 197 -13.61 8.39 8.77
C LEU A 197 -14.14 9.81 8.49
N PRO A 198 -13.65 10.84 9.23
CA PRO A 198 -13.87 12.24 8.88
C PRO A 198 -13.43 12.53 7.43
N ALA A 199 -14.12 13.46 6.76
CA ALA A 199 -13.93 13.72 5.33
C ALA A 199 -12.49 14.07 4.93
N ASP A 200 -11.77 14.80 5.79
CA ASP A 200 -10.36 15.17 5.63
C ASP A 200 -9.39 13.98 5.69
N ARG A 201 -9.86 12.80 6.12
CA ARG A 201 -9.08 11.56 6.25
C ARG A 201 -9.71 10.37 5.52
N ALA A 202 -10.83 10.58 4.84
CA ALA A 202 -11.60 9.52 4.23
C ALA A 202 -11.00 9.02 2.89
N SER A 203 -10.11 9.79 2.25
CA SER A 203 -9.28 9.33 1.13
C SER A 203 -8.00 8.69 1.65
N VAL A 204 -7.89 7.39 1.47
CA VAL A 204 -6.83 6.59 2.07
C VAL A 204 -6.02 5.89 0.98
N GLU A 205 -4.69 5.88 1.06
CA GLU A 205 -3.87 5.12 0.11
C GLU A 205 -4.02 3.61 0.29
N VAL A 206 -3.91 2.85 -0.80
CA VAL A 206 -3.96 1.39 -0.77
C VAL A 206 -2.70 0.88 -0.06
N GLY A 207 -2.94 0.66 1.22
CA GLY A 207 -2.04 0.28 2.30
C GLY A 207 -2.81 0.10 3.62
N ASP A 208 -4.03 0.66 3.71
CA ASP A 208 -4.94 0.64 4.88
C ASP A 208 -6.09 -0.39 4.77
N GLU A 209 -5.78 -1.66 4.49
CA GLU A 209 -6.57 -2.68 5.21
C GLU A 209 -6.18 -2.55 6.68
N ALA A 210 -7.15 -2.33 7.58
CA ALA A 210 -6.88 -2.29 9.02
C ALA A 210 -6.02 -3.51 9.38
N VAL A 211 -4.75 -3.26 9.73
CA VAL A 211 -3.89 -4.26 10.35
C VAL A 211 -4.74 -4.86 11.45
N ALA A 212 -5.00 -6.17 11.43
CA ALA A 212 -5.81 -6.76 12.48
C ALA A 212 -5.15 -6.43 13.81
N VAL A 213 -5.73 -5.52 14.58
CA VAL A 213 -5.10 -5.02 15.80
C VAL A 213 -5.24 -6.13 16.82
N VAL A 214 -4.11 -6.57 17.36
CA VAL A 214 -4.15 -7.45 18.53
C VAL A 214 -4.83 -6.67 19.64
N ALA A 215 -5.91 -7.23 20.20
CA ALA A 215 -6.68 -6.57 21.25
C ALA A 215 -5.76 -6.08 22.38
N ASP A 216 -5.96 -4.84 22.82
CA ASP A 216 -5.14 -4.22 23.88
C ASP A 216 -5.13 -5.06 25.15
N GLU A 217 -6.24 -5.75 25.45
CA GLU A 217 -6.36 -6.68 26.57
C GLU A 217 -5.37 -7.84 26.46
N ALA A 218 -5.12 -8.36 25.25
CA ALA A 218 -4.14 -9.42 25.05
C ALA A 218 -2.71 -8.91 25.26
N LEU A 219 -2.39 -7.68 24.81
CA LEU A 219 -1.07 -7.09 25.03
C LEU A 219 -0.85 -6.77 26.52
N ALA A 220 -1.86 -6.22 27.20
CA ALA A 220 -1.84 -5.98 28.64
C ALA A 220 -1.69 -7.28 29.43
N ALA A 221 -2.32 -8.37 28.98
CA ALA A 221 -2.14 -9.68 29.59
C ALA A 221 -0.68 -10.17 29.50
N LEU A 222 0.01 -9.93 28.37
CA LEU A 222 1.45 -10.24 28.23
C LEU A 222 2.31 -9.41 29.21
N ASP A 223 1.98 -8.14 29.41
CA ASP A 223 2.66 -7.27 30.38
C ASP A 223 2.45 -7.68 31.82
N GLY A 224 1.26 -8.20 32.15
CA GLY A 224 0.94 -8.71 33.47
C GLY A 224 1.65 -10.02 33.84
N LEU A 225 2.25 -10.71 32.86
CA LEU A 225 3.01 -11.93 33.13
C LEU A 225 4.37 -11.61 33.77
N GLY A 226 4.77 -12.44 34.74
CA GLY A 226 6.15 -12.47 35.24
C GLY A 226 7.13 -13.01 34.17
N ALA A 227 8.16 -13.75 34.58
CA ALA A 227 9.14 -14.27 33.63
C ALA A 227 8.59 -15.35 32.66
N ALA A 228 7.43 -15.94 32.95
CA ALA A 228 6.77 -16.97 32.14
C ALA A 228 5.27 -17.03 32.45
N GLY A 229 4.47 -17.61 31.54
CA GLY A 229 3.04 -17.79 31.73
C GLY A 229 2.31 -18.38 30.52
N SER A 230 0.99 -18.48 30.61
CA SER A 230 0.10 -18.74 29.48
C SER A 230 -0.45 -17.42 28.97
N TRP A 231 -0.38 -17.20 27.67
CA TRP A 231 -0.84 -15.98 27.01
C TRP A 231 -1.87 -16.33 25.93
N GLU A 232 -3.08 -15.79 26.07
CA GLU A 232 -4.14 -15.89 25.06
C GLU A 232 -3.95 -14.78 24.03
N VAL A 233 -3.66 -15.15 22.79
CA VAL A 233 -3.41 -14.18 21.71
C VAL A 233 -3.79 -14.79 20.37
N LEU A 234 -4.44 -13.98 19.51
CA LEU A 234 -4.77 -14.37 18.13
C LEU A 234 -5.51 -15.73 18.05
N GLY A 235 -6.42 -15.97 19.00
CA GLY A 235 -7.24 -17.19 19.08
C GLY A 235 -6.53 -18.43 19.62
N ARG A 236 -5.32 -18.31 20.17
CA ARG A 236 -4.54 -19.43 20.73
C ARG A 236 -4.00 -19.13 22.13
N THR A 237 -3.93 -20.16 22.96
CA THR A 237 -3.16 -20.16 24.21
C THR A 237 -1.70 -20.54 23.94
N LEU A 238 -0.76 -19.64 24.19
CA LEU A 238 0.67 -19.88 24.06
C LEU A 238 1.37 -19.93 25.43
N LYS A 239 2.16 -20.99 25.68
CA LYS A 239 3.07 -21.02 26.84
C LYS A 239 4.34 -20.22 26.50
N VAL A 240 4.52 -19.09 27.16
CA VAL A 240 5.64 -18.18 26.96
C VAL A 240 6.59 -18.22 28.16
N THR A 241 7.89 -18.13 27.91
CA THR A 241 8.93 -18.28 28.94
C THR A 241 10.09 -17.33 28.70
N ASN A 242 10.85 -17.02 29.75
CA ASN A 242 12.02 -16.13 29.72
C ASN A 242 11.68 -14.73 29.17
N LEU A 243 10.53 -14.18 29.55
CA LEU A 243 9.99 -12.94 29.00
C LEU A 243 10.93 -11.74 29.21
N ASP A 244 11.59 -11.66 30.36
CA ASP A 244 12.52 -10.57 30.69
C ASP A 244 13.93 -10.76 30.09
N LYS A 245 14.18 -11.86 29.37
CA LYS A 245 15.49 -12.12 28.76
C LYS A 245 15.75 -11.09 27.67
N VAL A 246 16.85 -10.35 27.78
CA VAL A 246 17.33 -9.45 26.73
C VAL A 246 17.78 -10.28 25.52
N LEU A 247 17.16 -10.03 24.37
CA LEU A 247 17.50 -10.68 23.11
C LEU A 247 18.33 -9.78 22.20
N PHE A 248 18.09 -8.47 22.23
CA PHE A 248 18.85 -7.50 21.44
C PHE A 248 19.40 -6.40 22.36
N PRO A 249 20.68 -6.03 22.22
CA PRO A 249 21.24 -4.92 22.98
C PRO A 249 20.56 -3.60 22.58
N ALA A 250 20.64 -2.62 23.46
CA ALA A 250 20.18 -1.27 23.22
C ALA A 250 20.96 -0.58 22.09
N ARG A 251 20.28 0.32 21.37
CA ARG A 251 20.93 1.40 20.64
C ARG A 251 21.26 2.54 21.61
N GLU A 252 22.09 3.48 21.18
CA GLU A 252 22.37 4.67 21.96
C GLU A 252 21.07 5.42 22.28
N GLY A 253 20.79 5.65 23.57
CA GLY A 253 19.57 6.32 24.02
C GLY A 253 18.29 5.46 24.04
N GLU A 254 18.37 4.16 23.73
CA GLU A 254 17.22 3.24 23.78
C GLU A 254 17.38 2.18 24.87
N GLU A 255 16.28 1.51 25.22
CA GLU A 255 16.31 0.32 26.08
C GLU A 255 16.64 -0.95 25.28
N PRO A 256 17.24 -1.99 25.90
CA PRO A 256 17.41 -3.30 25.27
C PRO A 256 16.06 -3.94 24.90
N VAL A 257 16.01 -4.74 23.85
CA VAL A 257 14.78 -5.45 23.44
C VAL A 257 14.74 -6.82 24.11
N THR A 258 13.72 -7.04 24.92
CA THR A 258 13.50 -8.32 25.62
C THR A 258 12.73 -9.32 24.76
N LYS A 259 12.64 -10.57 25.23
CA LYS A 259 11.76 -11.56 24.62
C LYS A 259 10.29 -11.13 24.69
N ARG A 260 9.85 -10.48 25.78
CA ARG A 260 8.50 -9.91 25.88
C ARG A 260 8.22 -8.92 24.74
N ASP A 261 9.16 -8.01 24.50
CA ASP A 261 9.03 -7.01 23.42
C ASP A 261 8.97 -7.66 22.04
N LEU A 262 9.80 -8.67 21.79
CA LEU A 262 9.75 -9.43 20.53
C LEU A 262 8.41 -10.15 20.35
N LEU A 263 7.84 -10.72 21.40
CA LEU A 263 6.53 -11.40 21.33
C LEU A 263 5.39 -10.42 21.09
N ARG A 264 5.42 -9.27 21.75
CA ARG A 264 4.51 -8.14 21.48
C ARG A 264 4.59 -7.76 20.00
N TYR A 265 5.79 -7.48 19.51
CA TYR A 265 6.01 -7.12 18.11
C TYR A 265 5.50 -8.19 17.15
N ALA A 266 5.88 -9.46 17.38
CA ALA A 266 5.48 -10.58 16.54
C ALA A 266 3.95 -10.71 16.48
N ALA A 267 3.24 -10.51 17.59
CA ALA A 267 1.78 -10.55 17.60
C ALA A 267 1.18 -9.38 16.82
N GLN A 268 1.66 -8.16 17.03
CA GLN A 268 1.13 -6.96 16.37
C GLN A 268 1.40 -6.96 14.85
N VAL A 269 2.56 -7.42 14.43
CA VAL A 269 2.95 -7.42 13.01
C VAL A 269 2.45 -8.66 12.26
N ALA A 270 2.09 -9.74 12.96
CA ALA A 270 1.72 -11.01 12.33
C ALA A 270 0.61 -10.88 11.28
N PRO A 271 -0.49 -10.13 11.50
CA PRO A 271 -1.54 -9.98 10.49
C PRO A 271 -1.05 -9.35 9.19
N THR A 272 -0.17 -8.35 9.28
CA THR A 272 0.47 -7.71 8.11
C THR A 272 1.46 -8.64 7.43
N VAL A 273 2.24 -9.39 8.21
CA VAL A 273 3.31 -10.25 7.68
C VAL A 273 2.79 -11.57 7.09
N LEU A 274 1.65 -12.07 7.60
CA LEU A 274 1.13 -13.39 7.26
C LEU A 274 0.97 -13.64 5.76
N PRO A 275 0.46 -12.72 4.92
CA PRO A 275 0.35 -12.95 3.48
C PRO A 275 1.69 -13.24 2.78
N TYR A 276 2.81 -12.76 3.34
CA TYR A 276 4.16 -13.03 2.81
C TYR A 276 4.72 -14.39 3.25
N LEU A 277 4.17 -14.98 4.32
CA LEU A 277 4.65 -16.24 4.90
C LEU A 277 3.73 -17.43 4.61
N ARG A 278 2.42 -17.19 4.45
CA ARG A 278 1.39 -18.22 4.28
C ARG A 278 1.70 -19.13 3.10
N GLY A 279 1.51 -20.43 3.29
CA GLY A 279 1.76 -21.44 2.26
C GLY A 279 3.24 -21.55 1.84
N ARG A 280 4.19 -21.09 2.66
CA ARG A 280 5.63 -21.15 2.38
C ARG A 280 6.36 -21.83 3.53
N ALA A 281 7.30 -22.70 3.19
CA ALA A 281 8.21 -23.28 4.18
C ALA A 281 9.08 -22.18 4.79
N LEU A 282 9.23 -22.18 6.12
CA LEU A 282 9.98 -21.17 6.86
C LEU A 282 11.31 -21.75 7.37
N ASN A 283 12.41 -21.11 6.96
CA ASN A 283 13.70 -21.27 7.63
C ASN A 283 13.80 -20.27 8.77
N MET A 284 14.18 -20.72 9.96
CA MET A 284 14.35 -19.85 11.14
C MET A 284 15.83 -19.62 11.42
N HIS A 285 16.23 -18.38 11.70
CA HIS A 285 17.51 -18.11 12.34
C HIS A 285 17.28 -17.81 13.82
N ARG A 286 17.78 -18.70 14.69
CA ARG A 286 17.45 -18.70 16.12
C ARG A 286 18.56 -18.16 16.98
N PHE A 287 18.19 -17.39 18.00
CA PHE A 287 19.08 -16.85 19.02
C PHE A 287 18.46 -17.00 20.42
N PRO A 288 18.43 -18.22 20.98
CA PRO A 288 17.78 -18.46 22.28
C PRO A 288 18.37 -17.65 23.45
N ASP A 289 19.64 -17.25 23.33
CA ASP A 289 20.40 -16.48 24.32
C ASP A 289 20.70 -15.04 23.85
N GLY A 290 19.93 -14.56 22.86
CA GLY A 290 20.09 -13.23 22.30
C GLY A 290 21.24 -13.10 21.31
N VAL A 291 21.28 -11.95 20.63
CA VAL A 291 22.18 -11.67 19.49
C VAL A 291 23.63 -11.44 19.90
N GLY A 292 23.90 -11.27 21.20
CA GLY A 292 25.27 -11.26 21.74
C GLY A 292 25.92 -12.65 21.77
N SER A 293 25.13 -13.71 21.56
CA SER A 293 25.59 -15.11 21.44
C SER A 293 25.46 -15.59 20.00
N ASN A 294 26.13 -16.70 19.68
CA ASN A 294 26.03 -17.32 18.35
C ASN A 294 24.58 -17.79 18.08
N GLY A 295 24.01 -17.31 16.97
CA GLY A 295 22.77 -17.84 16.41
C GLY A 295 23.00 -19.13 15.63
N PHE A 296 21.92 -19.83 15.30
CA PHE A 296 21.99 -21.02 14.45
C PHE A 296 20.74 -21.16 13.57
N TRP A 297 20.94 -21.69 12.37
CA TRP A 297 19.86 -22.00 11.43
C TRP A 297 19.09 -23.24 11.89
N HIS A 298 17.76 -23.13 11.86
CA HIS A 298 16.85 -24.20 12.23
C HIS A 298 15.78 -24.30 11.15
N LYS A 299 15.86 -25.37 10.35
CA LYS A 299 14.92 -25.62 9.25
C LYS A 299 13.87 -26.67 9.61
N GLU A 300 14.30 -27.73 10.31
CA GLU A 300 13.45 -28.83 10.73
C GLU A 300 12.44 -28.37 11.78
N LEU A 301 11.17 -28.70 11.61
CA LEU A 301 10.16 -28.44 12.61
C LEU A 301 10.44 -29.31 13.85
N PRO A 302 10.55 -28.74 15.06
CA PRO A 302 10.83 -29.53 16.24
C PRO A 302 9.68 -30.48 16.57
N GLY A 303 9.99 -31.70 17.00
CA GLY A 303 8.97 -32.72 17.34
C GLY A 303 8.02 -32.34 18.48
N HIS A 304 8.36 -31.32 19.29
CA HIS A 304 7.49 -30.78 20.34
C HIS A 304 6.62 -29.60 19.87
N ALA A 305 6.65 -29.25 18.58
CA ALA A 305 5.76 -28.23 18.03
C ALA A 305 4.30 -28.64 18.23
N PRO A 306 3.41 -27.73 18.67
CA PRO A 306 1.98 -28.02 18.81
C PRO A 306 1.35 -28.58 17.53
N GLU A 307 0.29 -29.36 17.66
CA GLU A 307 -0.40 -29.99 16.51
C GLU A 307 -0.97 -28.96 15.53
N TRP A 308 -1.42 -27.80 16.02
CA TRP A 308 -1.99 -26.72 15.22
C TRP A 308 -0.96 -25.94 14.39
N ILE A 309 0.34 -26.11 14.66
CA ILE A 309 1.40 -25.48 13.87
C ILE A 309 1.42 -26.09 12.46
N GLY A 310 1.35 -25.22 11.45
CA GLY A 310 1.42 -25.61 10.04
C GLY A 310 2.74 -26.33 9.71
N ARG A 311 2.63 -27.38 8.90
CA ARG A 311 3.74 -28.27 8.56
C ARG A 311 3.74 -28.54 7.07
N TRP A 312 4.92 -28.62 6.48
CA TRP A 312 5.08 -29.12 5.12
C TRP A 312 6.25 -30.10 5.06
N ASP A 313 5.97 -31.30 4.56
CA ASP A 313 6.99 -32.29 4.25
C ASP A 313 7.51 -32.01 2.84
N ASN A 314 8.80 -31.67 2.75
CA ASN A 314 9.46 -31.46 1.48
C ASN A 314 9.53 -32.79 0.70
N PRO A 315 8.82 -32.95 -0.43
CA PRO A 315 8.80 -34.19 -1.18
C PRO A 315 10.15 -34.51 -1.82
N ASP A 316 10.98 -33.49 -2.03
CA ASP A 316 12.28 -33.59 -2.69
C ASP A 316 13.46 -33.67 -1.69
N ALA A 317 13.18 -33.92 -0.40
CA ALA A 317 14.23 -34.02 0.62
C ALA A 317 15.06 -35.30 0.46
N ASP A 318 16.36 -35.14 0.22
CA ASP A 318 17.30 -36.26 0.19
C ASP A 318 17.53 -36.86 1.60
N PRO A 319 18.00 -38.13 1.71
CA PRO A 319 18.33 -38.73 2.99
C PRO A 319 19.34 -37.88 3.79
N GLY A 320 18.93 -37.42 4.96
CA GLY A 320 19.76 -36.57 5.84
C GLY A 320 19.54 -35.07 5.66
N GLU A 321 18.73 -34.65 4.68
CA GLU A 321 18.24 -33.28 4.57
C GLU A 321 17.02 -33.04 5.46
N THR A 322 16.72 -31.76 5.70
CA THR A 322 15.50 -31.36 6.40
C THR A 322 14.27 -31.83 5.64
N ARG A 323 13.40 -32.55 6.33
CA ARG A 323 12.19 -33.13 5.75
C ARG A 323 10.97 -32.28 6.06
N THR A 324 10.73 -31.95 7.32
CA THR A 324 9.50 -31.26 7.74
C THR A 324 9.83 -29.82 8.09
N TYR A 325 9.22 -28.88 7.38
CA TYR A 325 9.39 -27.45 7.61
C TYR A 325 8.17 -26.87 8.33
N LEU A 326 8.41 -25.79 9.08
CA LEU A 326 7.38 -24.92 9.63
C LEU A 326 6.68 -24.15 8.50
N VAL A 327 5.34 -24.05 8.56
CA VAL A 327 4.55 -23.16 7.70
C VAL A 327 3.72 -22.24 8.59
N ILE A 328 3.78 -20.93 8.32
CA ILE A 328 3.06 -19.91 9.10
C ILE A 328 1.75 -19.58 8.37
N ASP A 329 0.70 -20.37 8.62
CA ASP A 329 -0.62 -20.18 7.99
C ASP A 329 -1.59 -19.35 8.85
N GLU A 330 -1.28 -19.13 10.12
CA GLU A 330 -2.06 -18.27 11.03
C GLU A 330 -1.15 -17.35 11.86
N PRO A 331 -1.63 -16.17 12.28
CA PRO A 331 -0.83 -15.18 13.00
C PRO A 331 -0.16 -15.73 14.28
N ALA A 332 -0.88 -16.55 15.06
CA ALA A 332 -0.36 -17.13 16.29
C ALA A 332 0.85 -18.05 16.07
N ALA A 333 1.00 -18.65 14.88
CA ALA A 333 2.16 -19.48 14.54
C ALA A 333 3.45 -18.65 14.46
N LEU A 334 3.36 -17.38 14.03
CA LEU A 334 4.51 -16.46 14.03
C LEU A 334 4.95 -16.12 15.46
N VAL A 335 4.00 -15.87 16.35
CA VAL A 335 4.25 -15.62 17.77
C VAL A 335 4.89 -16.85 18.43
N TRP A 336 4.42 -18.05 18.09
CA TRP A 336 5.05 -19.29 18.54
C TRP A 336 6.50 -19.41 18.04
N ALA A 337 6.77 -19.11 16.77
CA ALA A 337 8.12 -19.14 16.20
C ALA A 337 9.05 -18.13 16.91
N ALA A 338 8.57 -16.92 17.18
CA ALA A 338 9.30 -15.91 17.95
C ALA A 338 9.58 -16.39 19.39
N ASN A 339 8.61 -17.02 20.05
CA ASN A 339 8.79 -17.61 21.38
C ASN A 339 9.79 -18.77 21.38
N PHE A 340 9.86 -19.51 20.28
CA PHE A 340 10.87 -20.53 20.04
C PHE A 340 12.27 -19.93 19.75
N GLY A 341 12.39 -18.61 19.70
CA GLY A 341 13.64 -17.88 19.55
C GLY A 341 14.03 -17.61 18.10
N ALA A 342 13.11 -17.76 17.15
CA ALA A 342 13.34 -17.37 15.75
C ALA A 342 13.28 -15.83 15.63
N LEU A 343 14.46 -15.21 15.56
CA LEU A 343 14.56 -13.75 15.42
C LEU A 343 14.44 -13.31 13.97
N GLU A 344 15.03 -14.07 13.03
CA GLU A 344 14.86 -13.84 11.60
C GLU A 344 13.97 -14.93 10.98
N TRP A 345 13.08 -14.51 10.09
CA TRP A 345 12.09 -15.34 9.41
C TRP A 345 12.41 -15.36 7.92
N HIS A 346 12.69 -16.55 7.39
CA HIS A 346 13.13 -16.72 6.01
C HIS A 346 12.19 -17.66 5.24
N PRO A 347 11.06 -17.16 4.73
CA PRO A 347 10.14 -17.95 3.92
C PRO A 347 10.79 -18.32 2.59
N TRP A 348 10.43 -19.49 2.07
CA TRP A 348 10.73 -19.84 0.69
C TRP A 348 10.00 -18.90 -0.27
N THR A 349 10.66 -18.51 -1.35
CA THR A 349 10.07 -17.63 -2.36
C THR A 349 9.16 -18.37 -3.33
N SER A 350 9.14 -19.70 -3.29
CA SER A 350 8.11 -20.56 -3.86
C SER A 350 7.08 -20.98 -2.79
N PRO A 351 5.82 -21.21 -3.19
CA PRO A 351 4.82 -21.80 -2.31
C PRO A 351 5.06 -23.32 -2.17
N THR A 352 4.60 -23.90 -1.07
CA THR A 352 4.74 -25.34 -0.77
C THR A 352 4.05 -26.26 -1.78
N GLU A 353 3.01 -25.77 -2.47
CA GLU A 353 2.32 -26.50 -3.55
C GLU A 353 3.10 -26.56 -4.87
N ALA A 354 4.11 -25.71 -5.04
CA ALA A 354 4.94 -25.65 -6.24
C ALA A 354 6.37 -25.20 -5.87
N PRO A 355 7.12 -26.03 -5.13
CA PRO A 355 8.39 -25.64 -4.50
C PRO A 355 9.49 -25.26 -5.50
N ASP A 356 9.38 -25.65 -6.77
CA ASP A 356 10.30 -25.30 -7.87
C ASP A 356 9.90 -24.02 -8.64
N ARG A 357 8.74 -23.43 -8.33
CA ARG A 357 8.17 -22.26 -9.01
C ARG A 357 8.15 -21.03 -8.09
N PRO A 358 9.15 -20.14 -8.16
CA PRO A 358 9.15 -18.92 -7.37
C PRO A 358 7.96 -18.02 -7.71
N SER A 359 7.49 -17.26 -6.72
CA SER A 359 6.49 -16.20 -6.87
C SER A 359 7.11 -14.84 -7.19
N TYR A 360 8.43 -14.71 -7.00
CA TYR A 360 9.15 -13.44 -7.09
C TYR A 360 10.49 -13.63 -7.82
N VAL A 361 10.91 -12.60 -8.56
CA VAL A 361 12.34 -12.36 -8.81
C VAL A 361 12.84 -11.39 -7.75
N MET A 362 14.06 -11.59 -7.26
CA MET A 362 14.68 -10.67 -6.30
C MET A 362 16.03 -10.16 -6.78
N PHE A 363 16.32 -8.92 -6.40
CA PHE A 363 17.63 -8.31 -6.46
C PHE A 363 18.10 -8.02 -5.04
N ASP A 364 19.22 -8.61 -4.64
CA ASP A 364 19.86 -8.37 -3.35
C ASP A 364 21.06 -7.46 -3.59
N ILE A 365 20.98 -6.22 -3.10
CA ILE A 365 21.97 -5.17 -3.32
C ILE A 365 22.84 -5.11 -2.07
N ASP A 366 23.94 -5.86 -2.10
CA ASP A 366 24.85 -6.04 -0.98
C ASP A 366 26.05 -5.11 -1.08
N PRO A 367 26.19 -4.10 -0.20
CA PRO A 367 27.38 -3.27 -0.20
C PRO A 367 28.61 -4.05 0.27
N GLY A 368 29.75 -3.76 -0.36
CA GLY A 368 31.06 -4.17 0.13
C GLY A 368 31.56 -3.24 1.24
N GLU A 369 32.72 -3.55 1.82
CA GLU A 369 33.28 -2.81 2.95
C GLU A 369 33.65 -1.35 2.62
N GLU A 370 33.92 -1.05 1.35
CA GLU A 370 34.24 0.30 0.86
C GLU A 370 33.05 0.98 0.18
N THR A 371 31.91 0.29 0.07
CA THR A 371 30.69 0.85 -0.54
C THR A 371 29.97 1.75 0.47
N THR A 372 29.85 3.02 0.15
CA THR A 372 29.09 4.00 0.95
C THR A 372 27.59 3.73 0.87
N TRP A 373 26.84 4.29 1.82
CA TRP A 373 25.39 4.18 1.81
C TRP A 373 24.77 4.88 0.59
N GLU A 374 25.31 6.05 0.23
CA GLU A 374 24.89 6.82 -0.93
C GLU A 374 25.09 6.05 -2.23
N GLN A 375 26.23 5.34 -2.38
CA GLN A 375 26.45 4.43 -3.51
C GLN A 375 25.48 3.24 -3.51
N THR A 376 25.06 2.77 -2.33
CA THR A 376 24.10 1.68 -2.20
C THR A 376 22.69 2.13 -2.62
N VAL A 377 22.30 3.35 -2.26
CA VAL A 377 21.07 4.01 -2.72
C VAL A 377 21.12 4.23 -4.24
N GLU A 378 22.25 4.65 -4.79
CA GLU A 378 22.44 4.82 -6.23
C GLU A 378 22.24 3.49 -6.99
N LEU A 379 22.78 2.38 -6.47
CA LEU A 379 22.51 1.06 -7.03
C LEU A 379 21.01 0.72 -7.00
N ALA A 380 20.29 1.05 -5.93
CA ALA A 380 18.84 0.84 -5.87
C ALA A 380 18.07 1.70 -6.89
N ARG A 381 18.47 2.96 -7.10
CA ARG A 381 17.89 3.84 -8.14
C ARG A 381 18.12 3.31 -9.55
N LEU A 382 19.28 2.73 -9.81
CA LEU A 382 19.56 2.07 -11.10
C LEU A 382 18.65 0.85 -11.32
N HIS A 383 18.32 0.10 -10.25
CA HIS A 383 17.33 -0.98 -10.35
C HIS A 383 15.94 -0.43 -10.65
N ARG A 384 15.50 0.64 -9.99
CA ARG A 384 14.24 1.34 -10.31
C ARG A 384 14.18 1.71 -11.79
N THR A 385 15.21 2.39 -12.28
CA THR A 385 15.30 2.83 -13.68
C THR A 385 15.24 1.66 -14.66
N ALA A 386 15.95 0.57 -14.37
CA ALA A 386 15.93 -0.62 -15.22
C ALA A 386 14.54 -1.29 -15.25
N LEU A 387 13.87 -1.36 -14.09
CA LEU A 387 12.52 -1.93 -13.96
C LEU A 387 11.46 -1.07 -14.67
N ASP A 388 11.53 0.26 -14.51
CA ASP A 388 10.65 1.22 -15.19
C ASP A 388 10.80 1.11 -16.72
N HIS A 389 12.02 1.01 -17.23
CA HIS A 389 12.27 0.83 -18.68
C HIS A 389 11.69 -0.48 -19.22
N MET A 390 11.60 -1.51 -18.39
CA MET A 390 11.02 -2.81 -18.74
C MET A 390 9.51 -2.88 -18.50
N GLU A 391 8.90 -1.82 -17.96
CA GLU A 391 7.49 -1.77 -17.54
C GLU A 391 7.16 -2.89 -16.54
N VAL A 392 8.06 -3.13 -15.59
CA VAL A 392 7.89 -4.15 -14.55
C VAL A 392 7.89 -3.50 -13.17
N ARG A 393 6.85 -3.77 -12.38
CA ARG A 393 6.73 -3.34 -10.99
C ARG A 393 7.73 -4.08 -10.11
N GLY A 394 8.49 -3.34 -9.32
CA GLY A 394 9.32 -3.86 -8.24
C GLY A 394 9.09 -3.10 -6.95
N TYR A 395 9.30 -3.76 -5.82
CA TYR A 395 9.02 -3.23 -4.49
C TYR A 395 10.32 -3.28 -3.66
N PRO A 396 10.87 -2.12 -3.25
CA PRO A 396 12.09 -2.07 -2.49
C PRO A 396 11.84 -2.23 -0.99
N LYS A 397 12.85 -2.76 -0.28
CA LYS A 397 12.91 -2.75 1.17
C LYS A 397 14.35 -2.60 1.63
N VAL A 398 14.57 -1.85 2.70
CA VAL A 398 15.86 -1.91 3.41
C VAL A 398 15.97 -3.26 4.11
N THR A 399 17.18 -3.80 4.17
CA THR A 399 17.39 -5.10 4.81
C THR A 399 17.31 -5.04 6.33
N GLY A 400 17.43 -3.89 6.97
CA GLY A 400 17.65 -3.79 8.43
C GLY A 400 19.12 -4.01 8.81
N ARG A 401 20.04 -4.07 7.83
CA ARG A 401 21.48 -4.18 8.06
C ARG A 401 22.30 -3.21 7.21
N ARG A 402 22.63 -3.56 5.97
CA ARG A 402 23.53 -2.74 5.14
C ARG A 402 22.98 -2.44 3.74
N GLY A 403 22.17 -3.34 3.18
CA GLY A 403 21.75 -3.27 1.78
C GLY A 403 20.24 -3.11 1.59
N PHE A 404 19.84 -3.21 0.32
CA PHE A 404 18.45 -3.24 -0.13
C PHE A 404 18.09 -4.59 -0.74
N GLN A 405 16.80 -4.89 -0.72
CA GLN A 405 16.22 -5.90 -1.58
C GLN A 405 15.12 -5.29 -2.44
N VAL A 406 15.06 -5.67 -3.70
CA VAL A 406 13.97 -5.30 -4.62
C VAL A 406 13.29 -6.57 -5.07
N TRP A 407 11.99 -6.70 -4.80
CA TRP A 407 11.21 -7.88 -5.16
C TRP A 407 10.26 -7.53 -6.31
N VAL A 408 10.26 -8.37 -7.34
CA VAL A 408 9.42 -8.25 -8.52
C VAL A 408 8.42 -9.41 -8.48
N PRO A 409 7.12 -9.16 -8.29
CA PRO A 409 6.13 -10.23 -8.34
C PRO A 409 5.96 -10.75 -9.75
N ILE A 410 5.87 -12.08 -9.88
CA ILE A 410 5.73 -12.74 -11.17
C ILE A 410 4.57 -13.70 -11.16
N ARG A 411 3.89 -13.78 -12.30
CA ARG A 411 2.93 -14.84 -12.57
C ARG A 411 3.63 -16.18 -12.49
N ARG A 412 3.02 -17.10 -11.74
CA ARG A 412 3.53 -18.47 -11.60
C ARG A 412 3.76 -19.11 -12.96
N GLY A 413 4.92 -19.71 -13.15
CA GLY A 413 5.33 -20.34 -14.41
C GLY A 413 6.84 -20.50 -14.53
N PRO A 414 7.63 -19.41 -14.43
CA PRO A 414 9.08 -19.48 -14.48
C PRO A 414 9.67 -20.39 -13.38
N THR A 415 10.77 -21.07 -13.68
CA THR A 415 11.57 -21.81 -12.71
C THR A 415 12.54 -20.89 -11.97
N PHE A 416 13.18 -21.40 -10.91
CA PHE A 416 14.34 -20.72 -10.31
C PHE A 416 15.49 -20.47 -11.31
N ALA A 417 15.70 -21.36 -12.28
CA ALA A 417 16.72 -21.15 -13.32
C ALA A 417 16.36 -19.97 -14.23
N ASP A 418 15.09 -19.88 -14.64
CA ASP A 418 14.59 -18.79 -15.49
C ASP A 418 14.69 -17.43 -14.78
N THR A 419 14.23 -17.37 -13.53
CA THR A 419 14.26 -16.14 -12.71
C THR A 419 15.68 -15.70 -12.41
N ARG A 420 16.58 -16.62 -12.04
CA ARG A 420 18.01 -16.32 -11.85
C ARG A 420 18.67 -15.81 -13.12
N ALA A 421 18.43 -16.44 -14.25
CA ALA A 421 19.01 -16.02 -15.53
C ALA A 421 18.51 -14.62 -15.94
N TRP A 422 17.25 -14.31 -15.67
CA TRP A 422 16.69 -12.98 -15.91
C TRP A 422 17.31 -11.94 -14.96
N ALA A 423 17.35 -12.23 -13.66
CA ALA A 423 17.96 -11.33 -12.66
C ALA A 423 19.45 -11.09 -12.93
N GLU A 424 20.18 -12.11 -13.39
CA GLU A 424 21.59 -11.99 -13.79
C GLU A 424 21.76 -10.98 -14.93
N LYS A 425 20.93 -11.07 -15.98
CA LYS A 425 21.02 -10.15 -17.13
C LYS A 425 20.75 -8.71 -16.72
N VAL A 426 19.72 -8.47 -15.91
CA VAL A 426 19.39 -7.13 -15.41
C VAL A 426 20.54 -6.61 -14.54
N SER A 427 21.00 -7.41 -13.57
CA SER A 427 22.10 -7.03 -12.67
C SER A 427 23.38 -6.70 -13.44
N ARG A 428 23.74 -7.52 -14.43
CA ARG A 428 24.94 -7.29 -15.27
C ARG A 428 24.81 -6.04 -16.14
N SER A 429 23.60 -5.74 -16.62
CA SER A 429 23.34 -4.52 -17.40
C SER A 429 23.52 -3.27 -16.52
N ILE A 430 23.02 -3.30 -15.29
CA ILE A 430 23.24 -2.23 -14.30
C ILE A 430 24.72 -2.09 -13.98
N GLY A 431 25.40 -3.20 -13.63
CA GLY A 431 26.82 -3.16 -13.28
C GLY A 431 27.75 -2.75 -14.43
N ALA A 432 27.31 -2.86 -15.70
CA ALA A 432 28.06 -2.34 -16.83
C ALA A 432 28.05 -0.79 -16.92
N VAL A 433 27.03 -0.15 -16.33
CA VAL A 433 26.94 1.33 -16.23
C VAL A 433 27.81 1.87 -15.10
N VAL A 434 27.99 1.08 -14.03
CA VAL A 434 28.76 1.45 -12.83
C VAL A 434 29.83 0.40 -12.48
N PRO A 435 30.80 0.13 -13.38
CA PRO A 435 31.79 -0.94 -13.19
C PRO A 435 32.68 -0.72 -11.96
N ASP A 436 32.88 0.53 -11.55
CA ASP A 436 33.69 0.90 -10.39
C ASP A 436 32.95 0.72 -9.06
N LEU A 437 31.65 0.39 -9.07
CA LEU A 437 30.84 0.16 -7.87
C LEU A 437 30.52 -1.32 -7.63
N VAL A 438 30.65 -2.18 -8.64
CA VAL A 438 30.15 -3.57 -8.60
C VAL A 438 31.25 -4.58 -8.89
N SER A 439 31.37 -5.59 -8.03
CA SER A 439 32.21 -6.76 -8.27
C SER A 439 31.39 -8.04 -8.45
N TRP A 440 31.79 -8.83 -9.45
CA TRP A 440 31.22 -10.15 -9.74
C TRP A 440 31.99 -11.29 -9.07
N SER A 441 33.08 -11.00 -8.34
CA SER A 441 33.86 -12.06 -7.70
C SER A 441 33.05 -12.78 -6.63
N TRP A 442 33.19 -14.10 -6.61
CA TRP A 442 32.62 -14.95 -5.58
C TRP A 442 33.29 -14.73 -4.23
N SER A 443 34.60 -14.50 -4.21
CA SER A 443 35.40 -14.28 -3.00
C SER A 443 35.24 -12.85 -2.50
N VAL A 444 34.76 -12.68 -1.26
CA VAL A 444 34.61 -11.35 -0.62
C VAL A 444 35.93 -10.57 -0.63
N LYS A 445 37.05 -11.25 -0.38
CA LYS A 445 38.39 -10.65 -0.40
C LYS A 445 38.78 -10.12 -1.78
N GLU A 446 38.38 -10.82 -2.85
CA GLU A 446 38.67 -10.43 -4.24
C GLU A 446 37.71 -9.37 -4.77
N ARG A 447 36.63 -9.05 -4.04
CA ARG A 447 35.71 -7.97 -4.44
C ARG A 447 36.32 -6.59 -4.25
N GLY A 448 37.39 -6.46 -3.47
CA GLY A 448 38.09 -5.19 -3.25
C GLY A 448 37.19 -4.11 -2.67
N GLY A 449 36.29 -4.47 -1.74
CA GLY A 449 35.40 -3.51 -1.08
C GLY A 449 34.15 -3.08 -1.88
N LEU A 450 34.02 -3.51 -3.15
CA LEU A 450 32.88 -3.16 -4.02
C LEU A 450 31.60 -3.93 -3.69
N ALA A 451 30.46 -3.36 -4.13
CA ALA A 451 29.15 -3.96 -3.95
C ALA A 451 28.94 -5.21 -4.80
N ARG A 452 27.97 -6.02 -4.43
CA ARG A 452 27.51 -7.19 -5.19
C ARG A 452 26.02 -7.04 -5.48
N LEU A 453 25.67 -7.18 -6.75
CA LEU A 453 24.29 -7.35 -7.19
C LEU A 453 23.98 -8.84 -7.23
N ASP A 454 23.54 -9.41 -6.11
CA ASP A 454 23.50 -10.85 -5.92
C ASP A 454 22.23 -11.50 -6.48
N TYR A 455 22.24 -11.73 -7.80
CA TYR A 455 21.19 -12.48 -8.49
C TYR A 455 21.10 -13.96 -8.05
N THR A 456 22.08 -14.47 -7.30
CA THR A 456 22.17 -15.89 -6.92
C THR A 456 21.23 -16.27 -5.77
N GLN A 457 20.59 -15.28 -5.15
CA GLN A 457 19.51 -15.49 -4.18
C GLN A 457 18.24 -16.07 -4.82
N ASN A 458 18.09 -15.96 -6.14
CA ASN A 458 17.02 -16.61 -6.92
C ASN A 458 17.30 -18.12 -7.08
N ALA A 459 17.24 -18.88 -5.98
CA ALA A 459 17.42 -20.32 -5.99
C ALA A 459 16.58 -21.01 -4.90
N VAL A 460 16.32 -22.31 -5.09
CA VAL A 460 15.59 -23.15 -4.14
C VAL A 460 16.29 -23.11 -2.77
N ASN A 461 15.49 -23.03 -1.70
CA ASN A 461 15.95 -23.09 -0.30
C ASN A 461 17.00 -22.02 0.09
N LYS A 462 17.12 -20.93 -0.67
CA LYS A 462 17.92 -19.76 -0.24
C LYS A 462 17.21 -19.01 0.88
N THR A 463 17.99 -18.59 1.87
CA THR A 463 17.50 -17.91 3.07
C THR A 463 17.34 -16.43 2.79
N LEU A 464 16.11 -15.99 2.55
CA LEU A 464 15.76 -14.60 2.26
C LEU A 464 14.93 -14.02 3.40
N VAL A 465 15.34 -12.89 3.97
CA VAL A 465 14.62 -12.30 5.10
C VAL A 465 13.27 -11.76 4.65
N ALA A 466 12.20 -12.15 5.35
CA ALA A 466 10.84 -11.67 5.07
C ALA A 466 10.74 -10.16 5.29
N PRO A 467 9.82 -9.45 4.59
CA PRO A 467 9.43 -8.11 4.97
C PRO A 467 8.98 -8.10 6.45
N TYR A 468 9.35 -7.04 7.16
CA TYR A 468 9.10 -6.84 8.60
C TYR A 468 9.76 -7.85 9.55
N SER A 469 10.59 -8.78 9.06
CA SER A 469 11.33 -9.65 9.98
C SER A 469 12.42 -8.87 10.73
N PRO A 470 12.58 -9.08 12.05
CA PRO A 470 13.68 -8.51 12.83
C PRO A 470 15.04 -8.98 12.33
N ARG A 471 16.08 -8.18 12.57
CA ARG A 471 17.48 -8.47 12.26
C ARG A 471 18.30 -8.50 13.55
N PRO A 472 19.30 -9.39 13.68
CA PRO A 472 20.03 -9.59 14.91
C PRO A 472 21.12 -8.52 15.08
N ALA A 473 20.70 -7.30 15.40
CA ALA A 473 21.52 -6.14 15.67
C ALA A 473 20.90 -5.32 16.82
N ALA A 474 21.66 -4.34 17.34
CA ALA A 474 21.21 -3.47 18.41
C ALA A 474 19.91 -2.73 18.05
N GLY A 475 18.96 -2.70 18.98
CA GLY A 475 17.63 -2.11 18.78
C GLY A 475 16.65 -2.97 17.99
N ALA A 476 17.06 -4.16 17.52
CA ALA A 476 16.25 -5.04 16.66
C ALA A 476 15.70 -4.31 15.42
N PRO A 477 16.56 -3.84 14.50
CA PRO A 477 16.11 -3.31 13.23
C PRO A 477 15.30 -4.34 12.45
N VAL A 478 14.43 -3.88 11.57
CA VAL A 478 13.56 -4.75 10.77
C VAL A 478 13.89 -4.62 9.28
N SER A 479 13.62 -5.68 8.53
CA SER A 479 13.64 -5.64 7.07
C SER A 479 12.44 -4.84 6.55
N ALA A 480 12.53 -3.52 6.56
CA ALA A 480 11.40 -2.60 6.32
C ALA A 480 11.16 -2.28 4.83
N PRO A 481 9.94 -2.52 4.32
CA PRO A 481 9.48 -1.98 3.04
C PRO A 481 9.52 -0.45 2.99
N ILE A 482 9.88 0.06 1.81
CA ILE A 482 9.93 1.50 1.52
C ILE A 482 9.27 1.78 0.18
N ALA A 483 8.83 3.02 -0.03
CA ALA A 483 8.45 3.53 -1.32
C ALA A 483 9.69 3.95 -2.12
N TRP A 484 9.56 4.04 -3.45
CA TRP A 484 10.70 4.34 -4.34
C TRP A 484 11.20 5.77 -4.22
N ASP A 485 10.33 6.71 -3.86
CA ASP A 485 10.64 8.13 -3.61
C ASP A 485 11.42 8.33 -2.31
N GLU A 486 11.29 7.44 -1.33
CA GLU A 486 12.09 7.48 -0.11
C GLU A 486 13.59 7.23 -0.34
N LEU A 487 14.00 6.79 -1.54
CA LEU A 487 15.41 6.80 -1.94
C LEU A 487 16.01 8.22 -2.04
N GLU A 488 15.18 9.26 -2.05
CA GLU A 488 15.59 10.66 -2.01
C GLU A 488 15.69 11.23 -0.58
N ASP A 489 15.25 10.47 0.43
CA ASP A 489 15.30 10.91 1.83
C ASP A 489 16.75 10.88 2.35
N PRO A 490 17.35 12.03 2.71
CA PRO A 490 18.71 12.09 3.25
C PRO A 490 18.87 11.40 4.61
N GLU A 491 17.78 11.14 5.32
CA GLU A 491 17.75 10.40 6.59
C GLU A 491 17.51 8.90 6.42
N LEU A 492 17.27 8.42 5.19
CA LEU A 492 17.11 6.99 4.95
C LEU A 492 18.39 6.26 5.39
N ARG A 493 18.24 5.25 6.24
CA ARG A 493 19.32 4.37 6.71
C ARG A 493 18.86 2.92 6.62
N PRO A 494 19.77 1.95 6.44
CA PRO A 494 19.40 0.56 6.24
C PRO A 494 18.69 -0.06 7.46
N ASP A 495 18.88 0.53 8.64
CA ASP A 495 18.37 0.05 9.93
C ASP A 495 17.49 1.11 10.64
N ARG A 496 16.93 2.07 9.87
CA ARG A 496 16.11 3.17 10.38
C ARG A 496 14.94 2.71 11.25
N TRP A 497 14.25 1.66 10.83
CA TRP A 497 13.09 1.12 11.53
C TRP A 497 13.45 -0.10 12.36
N THR A 498 12.88 -0.16 13.55
CA THR A 498 13.02 -1.27 14.51
C THR A 498 11.70 -1.91 14.82
N VAL A 499 11.72 -3.01 15.59
CA VAL A 499 10.50 -3.63 16.14
C VAL A 499 9.63 -2.66 16.96
N ARG A 500 10.18 -1.53 17.41
CA ARG A 500 9.44 -0.50 18.17
C ARG A 500 8.80 0.56 17.27
N THR A 501 9.45 0.92 16.17
CA THR A 501 9.05 2.07 15.34
C THR A 501 8.35 1.68 14.04
N ILE A 502 8.50 0.44 13.59
CA ILE A 502 7.89 0.00 12.32
C ILE A 502 6.36 -0.09 12.38
N LEU A 503 5.79 -0.33 13.57
CA LEU A 503 4.34 -0.40 13.74
C LEU A 503 3.68 0.96 13.57
N ASP A 504 4.30 2.03 14.08
CA ASP A 504 3.84 3.40 13.87
C ASP A 504 3.89 3.76 12.38
N ARG A 505 4.97 3.36 11.69
CA ARG A 505 5.07 3.52 10.24
C ARG A 505 3.97 2.75 9.49
N LEU A 506 3.69 1.52 9.89
CA LEU A 506 2.60 0.74 9.29
C LEU A 506 1.24 1.39 9.52
N ALA A 507 1.02 2.03 10.66
CA ALA A 507 -0.20 2.80 10.93
C ALA A 507 -0.26 4.11 10.13
N GLU A 508 0.89 4.72 9.81
CA GLU A 508 0.96 5.99 9.09
C GLU A 508 0.95 5.84 7.55
N ARG A 509 1.49 4.74 7.04
CA ARG A 509 1.75 4.53 5.60
C ARG A 509 1.15 3.24 5.04
N GLY A 510 0.55 2.42 5.90
CA GLY A 510 0.11 1.09 5.50
C GLY A 510 1.25 0.14 5.10
N ASP A 511 0.89 -0.95 4.44
CA ASP A 511 1.84 -1.94 3.93
C ASP A 511 2.37 -1.59 2.53
N LEU A 512 3.49 -0.84 2.49
CA LEU A 512 4.17 -0.45 1.25
C LEU A 512 4.68 -1.63 0.39
N PHE A 513 4.70 -2.86 0.92
CA PHE A 513 5.13 -4.05 0.17
C PHE A 513 3.96 -4.83 -0.43
N ARG A 514 2.71 -4.45 -0.14
CA ARG A 514 1.51 -5.21 -0.49
C ARG A 514 1.41 -5.55 -1.96
N GLY A 515 1.85 -4.64 -2.83
CA GLY A 515 1.84 -4.84 -4.28
C GLY A 515 2.68 -6.05 -4.74
N VAL A 516 3.65 -6.53 -3.94
CA VAL A 516 4.39 -7.77 -4.24
C VAL A 516 3.49 -9.01 -4.18
N LEU A 517 2.32 -8.96 -3.54
CA LEU A 517 1.40 -10.09 -3.49
C LEU A 517 0.60 -10.23 -4.80
N GLN A 518 0.62 -9.22 -5.67
CA GLN A 518 -0.04 -9.24 -6.98
C GLN A 518 0.80 -10.03 -8.00
N ALA A 519 0.65 -11.35 -8.03
CA ALA A 519 1.41 -12.26 -8.90
C ALA A 519 0.90 -12.31 -10.35
N ASP A 520 0.89 -11.19 -11.06
CA ASP A 520 0.30 -11.06 -12.40
C ASP A 520 1.32 -10.80 -13.53
N GLN A 521 2.50 -10.30 -13.20
CA GLN A 521 3.50 -9.84 -14.18
C GLN A 521 4.20 -10.97 -14.92
N LYS A 522 4.44 -10.78 -16.21
CA LYS A 522 5.29 -11.68 -17.00
C LYS A 522 6.66 -11.04 -17.15
N LEU A 523 7.72 -11.82 -16.97
CA LEU A 523 9.08 -11.33 -17.17
C LEU A 523 9.32 -11.00 -18.65
N PRO A 524 9.65 -9.74 -19.00
CA PRO A 524 9.95 -9.36 -20.37
C PRO A 524 11.33 -9.89 -20.77
N ARG A 525 11.63 -9.88 -22.07
CA ARG A 525 12.98 -10.18 -22.55
C ARG A 525 13.90 -9.00 -22.24
N VAL A 526 14.97 -9.25 -21.49
CA VAL A 526 16.09 -8.32 -21.34
C VAL A 526 16.88 -8.34 -22.65
N ARG A 527 16.95 -7.19 -23.35
CA ARG A 527 17.63 -7.05 -24.65
C ARG A 527 19.11 -6.77 -24.49
#